data_AF-A0A1B8ZYC9-F1
#
_entry.id   AF-A0A1B8ZYC9-F1
#
_cell.length_a   1.000
_cell.length_b   1.000
_cell.length_c   1.000
_cell.angle_alpha   90.00
_cell.angle_beta   90.00
_cell.angle_gamma   90.00
#
_symmetry.space_group_name_H-M   'P 1'
#
loop_
_entity.id
_entity.type
_entity.pdbx_description
1 polymer ?
#
loop_
_entity_poly.entity_id
_entity_poly.type
_entity_poly.pdbx_seq_one_letter_code
_entity_poly.pdbx_strand_id
1 'polypeptide(L)'
;MSIIRITEGESSTFIEGGWTVFTDEFDAYAGNISHFTAENGTLLGTPDKEPKASDNSFIPIITAINDEGDLFGSYDVIINDKKEWTFSDLLDVNLQNQKSREIKFKTESLKTRVKFKTEKGSSKANDSDGGNITAFFFKKGEKNSSFTTVINNVKYGGTFYLDWDRSKGVHQIQFYADDNDSFFDGGVSNVYCGAVNLFKLDCPVCGEWEVIPTVIPENLYEGYRTDCHVATHKQLDIMGYKEGMPRYQTAIAIRDKNRRFIRMDYFKDQYIKGTKYIKQALKNGIPVTVGVDNHVEITPGNPDLTTDHFVVIVGMGTDEKGNYFHFYDNADSRSGTSLNNKLYCVCKENKLAGSTDPLSRYGGGLTYTVTSIRTSIKK
;
A
#
# COMPACT_ATOMS: atom_id res chain seq x y z
N MET A 1 -22.47 52.21 37.67
CA MET A 1 -22.39 51.82 36.25
C MET A 1 -20.95 52.05 35.83
N SER A 2 -20.20 50.97 35.63
CA SER A 2 -18.77 51.04 35.26
C SER A 2 -18.66 50.81 33.76
N ILE A 3 -18.07 51.77 33.04
CA ILE A 3 -17.70 51.62 31.63
C ILE A 3 -16.23 51.22 31.63
N ILE A 4 -15.91 50.04 31.11
CA ILE A 4 -14.53 49.58 30.94
C ILE A 4 -14.22 49.63 29.45
N ARG A 5 -13.28 50.49 29.07
CA ARG A 5 -12.69 50.48 27.73
C ARG A 5 -11.59 49.42 27.75
N ILE A 6 -11.78 48.32 27.03
CA ILE A 6 -10.76 47.28 26.89
C ILE A 6 -9.85 47.70 25.74
N THR A 7 -8.64 48.14 26.06
CA THR A 7 -7.54 48.32 25.12
C THR A 7 -6.40 47.45 25.63
N GLU A 8 -6.26 46.26 25.04
CA GLU A 8 -5.14 45.30 25.16
C GLU A 8 -4.64 44.94 26.58
N GLY A 9 -4.89 43.69 26.99
CA GLY A 9 -4.33 43.07 28.22
C GLY A 9 -5.34 42.17 28.96
N GLU A 10 -4.87 41.07 29.56
CA GLU A 10 -5.72 40.12 30.32
C GLU A 10 -6.44 40.81 31.49
N SER A 11 -7.77 40.91 31.39
CA SER A 11 -8.62 41.28 32.52
C SER A 11 -9.83 40.35 32.59
N SER A 12 -9.87 39.49 33.61
CA SER A 12 -11.08 38.76 33.99
C SER A 12 -11.93 39.65 34.90
N THR A 13 -13.11 40.07 34.44
CA THR A 13 -14.13 40.66 35.30
C THR A 13 -15.27 39.69 35.48
N PHE A 14 -15.43 39.18 36.71
CA PHE A 14 -16.68 38.54 37.15
C PHE A 14 -17.68 39.63 37.48
N ILE A 15 -18.71 39.79 36.64
CA ILE A 15 -19.88 40.61 36.97
C ILE A 15 -21.08 39.68 36.85
N GLU A 16 -21.67 39.29 37.98
CA GLU A 16 -23.01 38.70 37.98
C GLU A 16 -24.01 39.76 37.51
N GLY A 17 -24.67 39.51 36.37
CA GLY A 17 -25.85 40.24 35.93
C GLY A 17 -25.63 41.48 35.05
N GLY A 18 -24.45 41.66 34.43
CA GLY A 18 -24.21 42.74 33.46
C GLY A 18 -24.42 42.33 32.01
N TRP A 19 -25.03 43.19 31.20
CA TRP A 19 -25.16 43.02 29.74
C TRP A 19 -24.00 43.72 29.02
N THR A 20 -23.46 43.08 27.98
CA THR A 20 -22.42 43.65 27.11
C THR A 20 -23.04 43.97 25.76
N VAL A 21 -22.81 45.17 25.23
CA VAL A 21 -23.31 45.62 23.92
C VAL A 21 -22.10 45.85 23.01
N PHE A 22 -22.13 45.26 21.81
CA PHE A 22 -21.14 45.51 20.76
C PHE A 22 -21.80 46.36 19.67
N THR A 23 -21.25 47.54 19.40
CA THR A 23 -21.69 48.40 18.31
C THR A 23 -20.53 49.27 17.83
N ASP A 24 -20.44 49.44 16.51
CA ASP A 24 -19.33 50.15 15.86
C ASP A 24 -19.48 51.67 15.98
N GLU A 25 -20.71 52.17 16.19
CA GLU A 25 -21.03 53.59 16.40
C GLU A 25 -22.15 53.74 17.43
N PHE A 26 -21.97 54.62 18.44
CA PHE A 26 -23.03 54.98 19.37
C PHE A 26 -22.98 56.47 19.71
N ASP A 27 -24.16 57.08 19.80
CA ASP A 27 -24.33 58.40 20.40
C ASP A 27 -24.59 58.25 21.90
N ALA A 28 -23.72 58.83 22.73
CA ALA A 28 -23.89 58.88 24.18
C ALA A 28 -24.17 60.31 24.64
N TYR A 29 -25.28 60.48 25.37
CA TYR A 29 -25.56 61.69 26.13
C TYR A 29 -25.40 61.44 27.64
N ALA A 30 -24.54 62.22 28.28
CA ALA A 30 -24.34 62.16 29.72
C ALA A 30 -25.37 63.03 30.47
N GLY A 31 -26.26 62.40 31.24
CA GLY A 31 -27.24 63.04 32.12
C GLY A 31 -27.64 62.10 33.27
N ASN A 32 -28.59 62.51 34.13
CA ASN A 32 -29.00 61.75 35.33
C ASN A 32 -29.57 60.34 35.03
N ILE A 33 -29.93 60.05 33.78
CA ILE A 33 -30.25 58.72 33.27
C ILE A 33 -29.53 58.60 31.92
N SER A 34 -28.59 57.66 31.79
CA SER A 34 -27.90 57.39 30.52
C SER A 34 -28.83 56.58 29.61
N HIS A 35 -29.12 57.11 28.42
CA HIS A 35 -29.97 56.47 27.41
C HIS A 35 -29.09 56.12 26.21
N PHE A 36 -29.15 54.86 25.77
CA PHE A 36 -28.42 54.37 24.61
C PHE A 36 -29.46 53.94 23.56
N THR A 37 -29.38 54.53 22.37
CA THR A 37 -30.25 54.19 21.24
C THR A 37 -29.35 53.84 20.06
N ALA A 38 -29.43 52.60 19.59
CA ALA A 38 -28.90 52.21 18.29
C ALA A 38 -29.87 52.71 17.20
N GLU A 39 -29.34 53.14 16.04
CA GLU A 39 -30.11 53.74 14.93
C GLU A 39 -31.24 52.81 14.41
N ASN A 40 -31.11 51.50 14.60
CA ASN A 40 -32.05 50.48 14.14
C ASN A 40 -32.76 49.70 15.27
N GLY A 41 -32.75 50.22 16.50
CA GLY A 41 -33.40 49.60 17.65
C GLY A 41 -32.60 48.46 18.30
N THR A 42 -32.97 48.12 19.52
CA THR A 42 -32.31 47.06 20.32
C THR A 42 -32.70 45.68 19.80
N LEU A 43 -31.78 45.02 19.10
CA LEU A 43 -31.89 43.60 18.77
C LEU A 43 -31.52 42.75 19.99
N LEU A 44 -32.53 42.19 20.66
CA LEU A 44 -32.35 41.13 21.64
C LEU A 44 -32.40 39.79 20.91
N GLY A 45 -31.24 39.17 20.70
CA GLY A 45 -31.12 37.81 20.20
C GLY A 45 -30.11 37.04 21.04
N THR A 46 -30.33 35.73 21.18
CA THR A 46 -29.23 34.83 21.55
C THR A 46 -28.20 34.97 20.44
N PRO A 47 -26.96 35.42 20.70
CA PRO A 47 -25.96 35.50 19.64
C PRO A 47 -25.86 34.11 18.99
N ASP A 48 -25.94 34.07 17.67
CA ASP A 48 -25.55 32.87 16.94
C ASP A 48 -24.16 32.47 17.44
N LYS A 49 -23.99 31.17 17.70
CA LYS A 49 -22.73 30.62 18.17
C LYS A 49 -21.62 31.18 17.29
N GLU A 50 -20.66 31.88 17.90
CA GLU A 50 -19.53 32.52 17.24
C GLU A 50 -18.99 31.59 16.14
N PRO A 51 -18.70 32.09 14.92
CA PRO A 51 -18.14 31.26 13.86
C PRO A 51 -16.90 30.54 14.42
N LYS A 52 -16.94 29.21 14.50
CA LYS A 52 -15.91 28.42 15.19
C LYS A 52 -14.51 28.48 14.54
N ALA A 53 -14.36 29.15 13.40
CA ALA A 53 -13.11 29.25 12.67
C ALA A 53 -12.94 30.70 12.19
N SER A 54 -11.75 31.26 12.43
CA SER A 54 -11.29 32.52 11.85
C SER A 54 -11.20 32.37 10.32
N ASP A 55 -11.48 33.46 9.61
CA ASP A 55 -11.36 33.51 8.16
C ASP A 55 -9.93 33.10 7.74
N ASN A 56 -8.88 33.45 8.48
CA ASN A 56 -7.49 33.16 8.08
C ASN A 56 -6.92 31.81 8.61
N SER A 57 -7.74 30.86 9.06
CA SER A 57 -7.22 29.62 9.66
C SER A 57 -6.88 28.50 8.66
N PHE A 58 -5.79 27.76 8.87
CA PHE A 58 -5.50 26.51 8.16
C PHE A 58 -6.31 25.30 8.70
N ILE A 59 -7.42 24.97 8.03
CA ILE A 59 -8.31 23.83 8.33
C ILE A 59 -8.39 22.90 7.10
N PRO A 60 -7.46 21.96 6.93
CA PRO A 60 -7.45 21.03 5.81
C PRO A 60 -8.23 19.75 6.05
N ILE A 61 -8.46 18.98 4.99
CA ILE A 61 -8.75 17.55 5.03
C ILE A 61 -7.64 16.80 4.28
N ILE A 62 -7.09 15.76 4.91
CA ILE A 62 -5.95 15.00 4.41
C ILE A 62 -6.44 13.63 3.91
N THR A 63 -6.17 13.37 2.63
CA THR A 63 -6.65 12.17 1.95
C THR A 63 -5.49 11.41 1.29
N ALA A 64 -5.35 10.12 1.60
CA ALA A 64 -4.45 9.26 0.83
C ALA A 64 -4.98 9.07 -0.60
N ILE A 65 -4.07 9.16 -1.57
CA ILE A 65 -4.37 8.98 -3.00
C ILE A 65 -3.40 7.97 -3.62
N ASN A 66 -3.87 7.29 -4.67
CA ASN A 66 -2.97 6.48 -5.50
C ASN A 66 -2.01 7.41 -6.23
N ASP A 67 -0.73 7.04 -6.32
CA ASP A 67 0.24 7.81 -7.09
C ASP A 67 0.25 7.33 -8.54
N GLU A 68 -0.35 8.10 -9.44
CA GLU A 68 -0.42 7.79 -10.88
C GLU A 68 0.97 7.79 -11.54
N GLY A 69 1.97 8.43 -10.92
CA GLY A 69 3.37 8.41 -11.37
C GLY A 69 4.17 7.22 -10.85
N ASP A 70 3.61 6.39 -9.97
CA ASP A 70 4.24 5.15 -9.52
C ASP A 70 4.00 4.05 -10.56
N LEU A 71 4.97 3.90 -11.47
CA LEU A 71 5.00 2.93 -12.57
C LEU A 71 4.64 1.49 -12.16
N PHE A 72 4.73 1.13 -10.87
CA PHE A 72 4.49 -0.22 -10.38
C PHE A 72 3.30 -0.35 -9.40
N GLY A 73 2.64 0.76 -9.05
CA GLY A 73 1.50 0.76 -8.13
C GLY A 73 1.85 0.07 -6.81
N SER A 74 2.82 0.61 -6.07
CA SER A 74 3.37 0.06 -4.82
C SER A 74 2.33 -0.09 -3.71
N TYR A 75 1.20 0.61 -3.79
CA TYR A 75 0.05 0.46 -2.91
C TYR A 75 -1.26 0.75 -3.66
N ASP A 76 -2.38 0.30 -3.09
CA ASP A 76 -3.73 0.79 -3.42
C ASP A 76 -4.34 1.49 -2.23
N VAL A 77 -5.00 2.63 -2.47
CA VAL A 77 -5.93 3.24 -1.54
C VAL A 77 -7.33 2.74 -1.82
N ILE A 78 -7.95 2.13 -0.82
CA ILE A 78 -9.29 1.54 -0.90
C ILE A 78 -10.17 2.17 0.17
N ILE A 79 -11.44 2.41 -0.14
CA ILE A 79 -12.43 2.89 0.82
C ILE A 79 -13.06 1.67 1.51
N ASN A 80 -13.10 1.70 2.83
CA ASN A 80 -13.80 0.71 3.65
C ASN A 80 -15.17 1.24 4.05
N ASP A 81 -16.23 0.67 3.46
CA ASP A 81 -17.62 1.08 3.70
C ASP A 81 -18.17 0.69 5.08
N LYS A 82 -17.43 -0.08 5.88
CA LYS A 82 -17.88 -0.59 7.18
C LYS A 82 -17.29 0.14 8.38
N LYS A 83 -16.31 1.02 8.16
CA LYS A 83 -15.60 1.74 9.23
C LYS A 83 -15.53 3.22 8.87
N GLU A 84 -15.76 4.09 9.85
CA GLU A 84 -15.74 5.53 9.68
C GLU A 84 -14.77 6.18 10.67
N TRP A 85 -14.33 7.39 10.32
CA TRP A 85 -13.60 8.30 11.19
C TRP A 85 -14.46 9.54 11.42
N THR A 86 -14.49 9.98 12.68
CA THR A 86 -15.06 11.27 13.07
C THR A 86 -13.90 12.23 13.33
N PHE A 87 -13.81 13.26 12.50
CA PHE A 87 -12.79 14.30 12.52
C PHE A 87 -13.25 15.53 13.32
N SER A 88 -12.39 16.56 13.38
CA SER A 88 -12.65 17.79 14.13
C SER A 88 -13.96 18.46 13.72
N ASP A 89 -14.67 19.05 14.69
CA ASP A 89 -15.89 19.82 14.47
C ASP A 89 -15.66 21.19 13.81
N LEU A 90 -14.40 21.55 13.58
CA LEU A 90 -13.96 22.70 12.80
C LEU A 90 -14.06 22.46 11.28
N LEU A 91 -14.13 21.21 10.85
CA LEU A 91 -14.39 20.84 9.45
C LEU A 91 -15.86 21.07 9.11
N ASP A 92 -16.14 21.29 7.82
CA ASP A 92 -17.51 21.31 7.31
C ASP A 92 -18.22 19.98 7.66
N VAL A 93 -19.52 20.04 7.97
CA VAL A 93 -20.30 18.91 8.50
C VAL A 93 -20.22 17.66 7.61
N ASN A 94 -20.17 17.82 6.29
CA ASN A 94 -20.05 16.73 5.33
C ASN A 94 -18.65 16.09 5.31
N LEU A 95 -17.63 16.73 5.89
CA LEU A 95 -16.25 16.26 6.00
C LEU A 95 -15.91 15.73 7.39
N GLN A 96 -16.75 15.98 8.41
CA GLN A 96 -16.54 15.50 9.77
C GLN A 96 -16.60 13.97 9.88
N ASN A 97 -17.50 13.32 9.14
CA ASN A 97 -17.62 11.86 9.13
C ASN A 97 -17.19 11.33 7.77
N GLN A 98 -16.08 10.59 7.73
CA GLN A 98 -15.52 10.05 6.50
C GLN A 98 -15.36 8.54 6.61
N LYS A 99 -15.68 7.83 5.52
CA LYS A 99 -15.36 6.42 5.40
C LYS A 99 -13.86 6.20 5.53
N SER A 100 -13.48 5.16 6.26
CA SER A 100 -12.08 4.84 6.50
C SER A 100 -11.38 4.50 5.18
N ARG A 101 -10.23 5.11 4.94
CA ARG A 101 -9.33 4.74 3.86
C ARG A 101 -8.31 3.71 4.34
N GLU A 102 -8.02 2.75 3.48
CA GLU A 102 -7.07 1.67 3.71
C GLU A 102 -6.00 1.71 2.64
N ILE A 103 -4.73 1.74 3.06
CA ILE A 103 -3.58 1.65 2.17
C ILE A 103 -3.11 0.20 2.17
N LYS A 104 -3.30 -0.49 1.06
CA LYS A 104 -2.85 -1.87 0.86
C LYS A 104 -1.54 -1.86 0.09
N PHE A 105 -0.45 -2.09 0.80
CA PHE A 105 0.87 -2.15 0.18
C PHE A 105 1.02 -3.44 -0.64
N LYS A 106 1.45 -3.28 -1.88
CA LYS A 106 1.75 -4.34 -2.86
C LYS A 106 3.25 -4.55 -3.04
N THR A 107 4.06 -3.61 -2.55
CA THR A 107 5.52 -3.66 -2.62
C THR A 107 6.13 -4.35 -1.40
N GLU A 108 7.33 -4.88 -1.61
CA GLU A 108 8.18 -5.51 -0.60
C GLU A 108 9.29 -4.57 -0.12
N SER A 109 9.36 -3.35 -0.67
CA SER A 109 10.29 -2.34 -0.18
C SER A 109 10.08 -2.11 1.32
N LEU A 110 11.19 -2.10 2.07
CA LEU A 110 11.17 -1.74 3.48
C LEU A 110 10.58 -0.35 3.70
N LYS A 111 10.79 0.56 2.74
CA LYS A 111 10.24 1.91 2.76
C LYS A 111 9.38 2.13 1.52
N THR A 112 8.13 2.51 1.71
CA THR A 112 7.23 2.90 0.62
C THR A 112 6.78 4.33 0.84
N ARG A 113 6.99 5.17 -0.18
CA ARG A 113 6.56 6.55 -0.14
C ARG A 113 5.09 6.64 -0.53
N VAL A 114 4.27 7.14 0.38
CA VAL A 114 2.81 7.24 0.22
C VAL A 114 2.44 8.69 -0.02
N LYS A 115 1.61 8.92 -1.03
CA LYS A 115 1.12 10.24 -1.44
C LYS A 115 -0.18 10.59 -0.74
N PHE A 116 -0.24 11.83 -0.25
CA PHE A 116 -1.41 12.42 0.38
C PHE A 116 -1.76 13.72 -0.32
N LYS A 117 -3.06 13.97 -0.44
CA LYS A 117 -3.63 15.22 -0.96
C LYS A 117 -4.14 16.06 0.20
N THR A 118 -3.90 17.35 0.11
CA THR A 118 -4.43 18.35 1.04
C THR A 118 -5.55 19.12 0.36
N GLU A 119 -6.76 19.07 0.90
CA GLU A 119 -7.91 19.81 0.41
C GLU A 119 -8.46 20.71 1.51
N LYS A 120 -9.30 21.67 1.13
CA LYS A 120 -9.94 22.58 2.06
C LYS A 120 -10.97 21.81 2.89
N GLY A 121 -10.82 21.84 4.21
CA GLY A 121 -11.67 21.10 5.15
C GLY A 121 -12.82 21.93 5.73
N SER A 122 -12.71 23.25 5.67
CA SER A 122 -13.75 24.19 6.10
C SER A 122 -13.98 25.23 5.02
N SER A 123 -15.23 25.45 4.63
CA SER A 123 -15.63 26.47 3.67
C SER A 123 -15.27 27.89 4.11
N LYS A 124 -15.16 28.11 5.43
CA LYS A 124 -14.88 29.41 6.06
C LYS A 124 -13.39 29.72 6.21
N ALA A 125 -12.56 28.70 6.39
CA ALA A 125 -11.12 28.86 6.37
C ALA A 125 -10.68 29.50 5.05
N ASN A 126 -9.70 30.40 5.02
CA ASN A 126 -9.25 31.08 3.81
C ASN A 126 -7.75 31.33 3.78
N ASP A 127 -7.02 30.66 4.69
CA ASP A 127 -5.57 30.66 4.73
C ASP A 127 -4.95 30.38 3.33
N SER A 128 -4.05 31.28 2.95
CA SER A 128 -3.37 31.28 1.65
C SER A 128 -1.91 30.83 1.72
N ASP A 129 -1.29 30.84 2.92
CA ASP A 129 0.12 30.51 3.10
C ASP A 129 0.33 29.09 3.64
N GLY A 130 -0.72 28.47 4.18
CA GLY A 130 -0.80 27.05 4.51
C GLY A 130 -0.57 26.79 6.00
N GLY A 131 -0.30 25.54 6.36
CA GLY A 131 0.04 25.22 7.74
C GLY A 131 0.85 23.96 7.88
N ASN A 132 1.06 23.54 9.12
CA ASN A 132 1.83 22.37 9.44
C ASN A 132 0.91 21.16 9.61
N ILE A 133 1.34 20.00 9.12
CA ILE A 133 0.65 18.73 9.33
C ILE A 133 1.51 17.85 10.22
N THR A 134 0.96 17.42 11.35
CA THR A 134 1.56 16.42 12.20
C THR A 134 0.92 15.06 11.94
N ALA A 135 1.72 14.11 11.43
CA ALA A 135 1.33 12.72 11.23
C ALA A 135 1.73 11.88 12.45
N PHE A 136 0.74 11.28 13.11
CA PHE A 136 0.91 10.37 14.25
C PHE A 136 0.82 8.92 13.77
N PHE A 137 1.85 8.13 14.05
CA PHE A 137 1.96 6.74 13.62
C PHE A 137 1.66 5.80 14.79
N PHE A 138 0.78 4.81 14.58
CA PHE A 138 0.38 3.88 15.62
C PHE A 138 0.74 2.44 15.23
N LYS A 139 1.28 1.69 16.18
CA LYS A 139 1.43 0.24 16.08
C LYS A 139 0.18 -0.48 16.60
N LYS A 140 -0.02 -1.70 16.12
CA LYS A 140 -1.21 -2.49 16.46
C LYS A 140 -1.24 -2.78 17.97
N GLY A 141 -2.32 -2.39 18.63
CA GLY A 141 -2.53 -2.61 20.06
C GLY A 141 -1.95 -1.52 20.98
N GLU A 142 -1.25 -0.52 20.43
CA GLU A 142 -0.81 0.64 21.19
C GLU A 142 -1.94 1.69 21.23
N LYS A 143 -2.16 2.29 22.41
CA LYS A 143 -3.13 3.38 22.59
C LYS A 143 -2.54 4.76 22.26
N ASN A 144 -1.22 4.89 22.39
CA ASN A 144 -0.49 6.13 22.13
C ASN A 144 0.24 6.00 20.79
N SER A 145 0.51 7.14 20.15
CA SER A 145 1.34 7.17 18.95
C SER A 145 2.75 6.68 19.26
N SER A 146 3.29 5.82 18.40
CA SER A 146 4.64 5.30 18.53
C SER A 146 5.70 6.34 18.13
N PHE A 147 5.39 7.20 17.15
CA PHE A 147 6.23 8.32 16.72
C PHE A 147 5.42 9.31 15.88
N THR A 148 5.96 10.51 15.65
CA THR A 148 5.35 11.57 14.84
C THR A 148 6.27 12.04 13.72
N THR A 149 5.70 12.70 12.71
CA THR A 149 6.43 13.42 11.66
C THR A 149 5.69 14.69 11.35
N VAL A 150 6.40 15.81 11.30
CA VAL A 150 5.84 17.12 10.95
C VAL A 150 6.18 17.45 9.50
N ILE A 151 5.18 17.83 8.73
CA ILE A 151 5.32 18.37 7.38
C ILE A 151 4.99 19.85 7.46
N ASN A 152 5.97 20.71 7.18
CA ASN A 152 5.79 22.16 7.31
C ASN A 152 5.24 22.77 6.02
N ASN A 153 4.50 23.88 6.15
CA ASN A 153 4.06 24.75 5.04
C ASN A 153 3.27 24.01 3.95
N VAL A 154 2.36 23.13 4.37
CA VAL A 154 1.44 22.40 3.49
C VAL A 154 0.31 23.33 3.07
N LYS A 155 0.05 23.41 1.76
CA LYS A 155 -0.99 24.28 1.18
C LYS A 155 -2.19 23.50 0.68
N TYR A 156 -3.34 24.16 0.62
CA TYR A 156 -4.54 23.63 -0.03
C TYR A 156 -4.26 23.31 -1.51
N GLY A 157 -4.85 22.22 -2.00
CA GLY A 157 -4.68 21.72 -3.37
C GLY A 157 -3.34 21.02 -3.62
N GLY A 158 -2.41 21.10 -2.66
CA GLY A 158 -1.11 20.45 -2.74
C GLY A 158 -1.14 18.95 -2.49
N THR A 159 0.02 18.32 -2.68
CA THR A 159 0.27 16.95 -2.25
C THR A 159 1.59 16.88 -1.49
N PHE A 160 1.67 15.95 -0.55
CA PHE A 160 2.91 15.65 0.16
C PHE A 160 3.08 14.14 0.30
N TYR A 161 4.26 13.75 0.76
CA TYR A 161 4.65 12.35 0.83
C TYR A 161 5.08 11.97 2.25
N LEU A 162 4.72 10.76 2.67
CA LEU A 162 5.26 10.14 3.88
C LEU A 162 5.88 8.78 3.55
N ASP A 163 7.05 8.52 4.11
CA ASP A 163 7.69 7.22 3.99
C ASP A 163 7.12 6.27 5.04
N TRP A 164 6.38 5.25 4.59
CA TRP A 164 5.97 4.13 5.43
C TRP A 164 7.10 3.11 5.52
N ASP A 165 7.50 2.79 6.75
CA ASP A 165 8.52 1.79 7.03
C ASP A 165 7.88 0.49 7.54
N ARG A 166 7.94 -0.55 6.72
CA ARG A 166 7.37 -1.88 6.97
C ARG A 166 7.94 -2.55 8.22
N SER A 167 9.19 -2.23 8.60
CA SER A 167 9.83 -2.80 9.79
C SER A 167 9.27 -2.26 11.10
N LYS A 168 8.68 -1.06 11.07
CA LYS A 168 8.17 -0.39 12.27
C LYS A 168 6.82 -0.90 12.77
N GLY A 169 6.17 -1.79 12.02
CA GLY A 169 4.89 -2.39 12.43
C GLY A 169 3.72 -1.41 12.55
N VAL A 170 3.81 -0.27 11.85
CA VAL A 170 2.75 0.74 11.85
C VAL A 170 1.54 0.20 11.10
N HIS A 171 0.37 0.33 11.72
CA HIS A 171 -0.92 -0.11 11.18
C HIS A 171 -1.91 1.03 10.93
N GLN A 172 -1.60 2.25 11.40
CA GLN A 172 -2.48 3.41 11.30
C GLN A 172 -1.66 4.70 11.32
N ILE A 173 -2.12 5.70 10.57
CA ILE A 173 -1.65 7.08 10.62
C ILE A 173 -2.84 7.99 10.87
N GLN A 174 -2.69 8.96 11.76
CA GLN A 174 -3.64 10.05 11.99
C GLN A 174 -2.96 11.39 11.69
N PHE A 175 -3.72 12.35 11.18
CA PHE A 175 -3.23 13.66 10.77
C PHE A 175 -3.90 14.76 11.58
N TYR A 176 -3.08 15.67 12.09
CA TYR A 176 -3.52 16.87 12.80
C TYR A 176 -2.89 18.08 12.12
N ALA A 177 -3.66 19.14 11.94
CA ALA A 177 -3.19 20.38 11.35
C ALA A 177 -3.04 21.48 12.41
N ASP A 178 -1.98 22.25 12.25
CA ASP A 178 -1.70 23.46 13.01
C ASP A 178 -1.49 24.60 12.04
N ASP A 179 -2.15 25.72 12.29
CA ASP A 179 -1.91 26.97 11.59
C ASP A 179 -0.46 27.43 11.82
N ASN A 180 0.21 27.93 10.79
CA ASN A 180 1.61 28.37 10.90
C ASN A 180 1.75 29.88 11.19
N ASP A 181 0.63 30.60 11.28
CA ASP A 181 0.60 32.03 11.55
C ASP A 181 0.89 32.37 13.02
N SER A 182 1.87 33.25 13.22
CA SER A 182 2.40 33.56 14.56
C SER A 182 1.82 34.82 15.19
N PHE A 183 1.09 35.66 14.44
CA PHE A 183 1.02 37.08 14.83
C PHE A 183 -0.34 37.77 14.85
N PHE A 184 -1.41 37.30 14.21
CA PHE A 184 -2.72 37.94 14.35
C PHE A 184 -3.86 36.94 14.06
N ASP A 185 -4.90 36.94 14.90
CA ASP A 185 -6.28 36.46 14.64
C ASP A 185 -6.80 35.07 15.11
N GLY A 186 -6.02 34.27 15.84
CA GLY A 186 -6.59 33.07 16.49
C GLY A 186 -6.43 31.79 15.70
N GLY A 187 -5.19 31.54 15.26
CA GLY A 187 -4.80 30.33 14.57
C GLY A 187 -5.27 29.05 15.28
N VAL A 188 -5.83 28.14 14.49
CA VAL A 188 -6.32 26.85 14.97
C VAL A 188 -5.16 25.88 15.11
N SER A 189 -5.15 25.11 16.19
CA SER A 189 -4.15 24.05 16.41
C SER A 189 -4.83 22.72 16.68
N ASN A 190 -4.10 21.65 16.41
CA ASN A 190 -4.49 20.27 16.67
C ASN A 190 -5.82 19.88 16.00
N VAL A 191 -6.06 20.39 14.79
CA VAL A 191 -7.26 20.07 14.01
C VAL A 191 -7.14 18.64 13.49
N TYR A 192 -7.87 17.70 14.07
CA TYR A 192 -7.90 16.31 13.59
C TYR A 192 -8.52 16.24 12.19
N CYS A 193 -7.70 16.03 11.17
CA CYS A 193 -8.01 16.34 9.78
C CYS A 193 -7.82 15.17 8.81
N GLY A 194 -7.54 13.96 9.31
CA GLY A 194 -7.42 12.79 8.46
C GLY A 194 -6.94 11.55 9.19
N ALA A 195 -7.25 10.38 8.64
CA ALA A 195 -6.72 9.10 9.14
C ALA A 195 -6.74 8.01 8.07
N VAL A 196 -5.77 7.11 8.14
CA VAL A 196 -5.69 5.92 7.27
C VAL A 196 -5.29 4.69 8.07
N ASN A 197 -5.82 3.53 7.69
CA ASN A 197 -5.30 2.24 8.13
C ASN A 197 -4.30 1.72 7.09
N LEU A 198 -3.24 1.08 7.57
CA LEU A 198 -2.18 0.50 6.76
C LEU A 198 -2.28 -1.02 6.81
N PHE A 199 -2.37 -1.65 5.64
CA PHE A 199 -2.45 -3.09 5.49
C PHE A 199 -1.24 -3.59 4.72
N LYS A 200 -0.49 -4.44 5.40
CA LYS A 200 0.55 -5.24 4.79
C LYS A 200 -0.10 -6.47 4.14
N LEU A 201 0.18 -6.70 2.86
CA LEU A 201 -0.10 -8.00 2.27
C LEU A 201 0.90 -9.01 2.85
N ASP A 202 0.44 -9.92 3.70
CA ASP A 202 1.28 -11.01 4.21
C ASP A 202 1.48 -12.05 3.11
N CYS A 203 2.42 -11.79 2.19
CA CYS A 203 2.95 -12.81 1.30
C CYS A 203 4.22 -13.44 1.94
N PRO A 204 4.15 -14.66 2.47
CA PRO A 204 5.25 -15.27 3.22
C PRO A 204 6.43 -15.75 2.35
N VAL A 205 6.36 -15.55 1.03
CA VAL A 205 7.42 -15.91 0.07
C VAL A 205 7.99 -14.71 -0.68
N CYS A 206 7.45 -13.52 -0.44
CA CYS A 206 7.74 -12.31 -1.19
C CYS A 206 8.79 -11.39 -0.57
N GLY A 207 9.22 -11.64 0.68
CA GLY A 207 10.34 -10.90 1.28
C GLY A 207 11.62 -11.04 0.45
N GLU A 208 12.72 -10.39 0.84
CA GLU A 208 13.95 -10.32 0.04
C GLU A 208 14.45 -11.70 -0.47
N TRP A 209 14.94 -11.71 -1.72
CA TRP A 209 15.56 -12.87 -2.36
C TRP A 209 17.05 -12.63 -2.46
N GLU A 210 17.84 -13.59 -1.96
CA GLU A 210 19.26 -13.64 -2.26
C GLU A 210 19.44 -13.87 -3.76
N VAL A 211 20.50 -13.29 -4.33
CA VAL A 211 20.90 -13.61 -5.70
C VAL A 211 21.73 -14.89 -5.65
N ILE A 212 21.20 -15.97 -6.20
CA ILE A 212 21.89 -17.24 -6.34
C ILE A 212 22.11 -17.48 -7.84
N PRO A 213 23.38 -17.55 -8.30
CA PRO A 213 23.70 -17.87 -9.69
C PRO A 213 23.26 -19.30 -10.03
N THR A 214 23.41 -19.69 -11.29
CA THR A 214 23.02 -21.04 -11.73
C THR A 214 23.77 -22.12 -10.95
N VAL A 215 23.03 -22.98 -10.25
CA VAL A 215 23.59 -24.12 -9.52
C VAL A 215 23.99 -25.27 -10.45
N ILE A 216 23.43 -25.30 -11.66
CA ILE A 216 23.90 -26.15 -12.76
C ILE A 216 24.77 -25.27 -13.69
N PRO A 217 26.07 -25.54 -13.82
CA PRO A 217 26.90 -24.88 -14.83
C PRO A 217 26.36 -25.09 -16.24
N GLU A 218 26.42 -24.05 -17.08
CA GLU A 218 25.89 -24.09 -18.46
C GLU A 218 26.52 -25.20 -19.31
N ASN A 219 27.81 -25.50 -19.11
CA ASN A 219 28.51 -26.58 -19.81
C ASN A 219 28.04 -28.00 -19.40
N LEU A 220 27.22 -28.10 -18.36
CA LEU A 220 26.58 -29.34 -17.88
C LEU A 220 25.07 -29.38 -18.21
N TYR A 221 24.58 -28.41 -18.99
CA TYR A 221 23.20 -28.39 -19.47
C TYR A 221 22.90 -29.62 -20.34
N GLU A 222 21.77 -30.26 -20.06
CA GLU A 222 21.28 -31.40 -20.83
C GLU A 222 19.92 -31.07 -21.45
N GLY A 223 19.93 -30.85 -22.77
CA GLY A 223 18.71 -30.74 -23.57
C GLY A 223 17.97 -32.07 -23.70
N TYR A 224 16.67 -31.99 -23.95
CA TYR A 224 15.82 -33.15 -24.12
C TYR A 224 16.15 -33.88 -25.43
N ARG A 225 16.23 -35.21 -25.34
CA ARG A 225 16.42 -36.11 -26.49
C ARG A 225 15.21 -36.97 -26.77
N THR A 226 14.45 -37.29 -25.72
CA THR A 226 13.30 -38.20 -25.77
C THR A 226 12.09 -37.58 -25.11
N ASP A 227 12.25 -37.13 -23.87
CA ASP A 227 11.19 -36.59 -23.04
C ASP A 227 11.74 -35.48 -22.13
N CYS A 228 10.91 -34.47 -21.85
CA CYS A 228 11.30 -33.32 -21.05
C CYS A 228 11.56 -33.69 -19.59
N HIS A 229 10.77 -34.60 -19.01
CA HIS A 229 10.93 -35.04 -17.63
C HIS A 229 12.19 -35.89 -17.44
N VAL A 230 12.50 -36.74 -18.42
CA VAL A 230 13.77 -37.49 -18.45
C VAL A 230 14.97 -36.53 -18.50
N ALA A 231 14.86 -35.42 -19.23
CA ALA A 231 15.94 -34.44 -19.29
C ALA A 231 16.16 -33.72 -17.95
N THR A 232 15.09 -33.37 -17.24
CA THR A 232 15.23 -32.79 -15.89
C THR A 232 15.87 -33.78 -14.92
N HIS A 233 15.54 -35.08 -15.00
CA HIS A 233 16.21 -36.11 -14.20
C HIS A 233 17.70 -36.17 -14.49
N LYS A 234 18.13 -36.11 -15.75
CA LYS A 234 19.56 -36.09 -16.09
C LYS A 234 20.29 -34.87 -15.53
N GLN A 235 19.66 -33.70 -15.59
CA GLN A 235 20.23 -32.48 -15.03
C GLN A 235 20.37 -32.56 -13.50
N LEU A 236 19.38 -33.12 -12.80
CA LEU A 236 19.49 -33.41 -11.36
C LEU A 236 20.59 -34.46 -11.08
N ASP A 237 20.67 -35.50 -11.89
CA ASP A 237 21.61 -36.62 -11.76
C ASP A 237 23.07 -36.16 -11.84
N ILE A 238 23.38 -35.25 -12.77
CA ILE A 238 24.72 -34.65 -12.92
C ILE A 238 25.14 -33.91 -11.65
N MET A 239 24.17 -33.32 -10.94
CA MET A 239 24.41 -32.66 -9.67
C MET A 239 24.38 -33.61 -8.46
N GLY A 240 24.16 -34.92 -8.67
CA GLY A 240 24.11 -35.91 -7.59
C GLY A 240 22.77 -36.00 -6.86
N TYR A 241 21.68 -35.55 -7.51
CA TYR A 241 20.33 -35.54 -6.95
C TYR A 241 19.35 -36.35 -7.83
N LYS A 242 18.17 -36.64 -7.27
CA LYS A 242 17.01 -37.19 -7.98
C LYS A 242 15.74 -36.57 -7.41
N GLU A 243 14.62 -36.69 -8.12
CA GLU A 243 13.32 -36.30 -7.57
C GLU A 243 12.94 -37.12 -6.33
N GLY A 244 12.33 -36.45 -5.37
CA GLY A 244 11.85 -36.98 -4.11
C GLY A 244 10.41 -36.59 -3.82
N MET A 245 10.05 -36.73 -2.54
CA MET A 245 8.75 -36.38 -1.99
C MET A 245 8.95 -35.43 -0.80
N PRO A 246 7.99 -34.51 -0.52
CA PRO A 246 6.69 -34.35 -1.18
C PRO A 246 6.77 -33.67 -2.56
N ARG A 247 5.67 -33.72 -3.30
CA ARG A 247 5.41 -32.86 -4.47
C ARG A 247 4.40 -31.80 -4.07
N TYR A 248 4.66 -30.56 -4.44
CA TYR A 248 3.73 -29.44 -4.20
C TYR A 248 2.98 -29.16 -5.49
N GLN A 249 1.72 -29.59 -5.57
CA GLN A 249 0.84 -29.23 -6.67
C GLN A 249 0.37 -27.79 -6.44
N THR A 250 0.82 -26.85 -7.26
CA THR A 250 0.52 -25.42 -7.08
C THR A 250 -0.75 -24.99 -7.80
N ALA A 251 -1.24 -25.79 -8.75
CA ALA A 251 -2.39 -25.42 -9.55
C ALA A 251 -3.22 -26.66 -9.99
N ILE A 252 -4.50 -26.47 -10.26
CA ILE A 252 -5.41 -27.50 -10.81
C ILE A 252 -6.24 -26.92 -11.96
N ALA A 253 -6.46 -27.73 -13.01
CA ALA A 253 -7.36 -27.39 -14.10
C ALA A 253 -8.81 -27.67 -13.68
N ILE A 254 -9.64 -26.62 -13.60
CA ILE A 254 -11.08 -26.73 -13.44
C ILE A 254 -11.70 -26.98 -14.80
N ARG A 255 -12.52 -28.03 -14.91
CA ARG A 255 -13.15 -28.48 -16.15
C ARG A 255 -14.66 -28.60 -16.00
N ASP A 256 -15.38 -28.45 -17.11
CA ASP A 256 -16.83 -28.65 -17.13
C ASP A 256 -17.18 -30.15 -17.11
N LYS A 257 -18.49 -30.47 -17.09
CA LYS A 257 -19.00 -31.84 -17.15
C LYS A 257 -18.55 -32.63 -18.40
N ASN A 258 -18.14 -31.93 -19.46
CA ASN A 258 -17.65 -32.50 -20.71
C ASN A 258 -16.11 -32.54 -20.76
N ARG A 259 -15.43 -32.32 -19.62
CA ARG A 259 -13.96 -32.27 -19.48
C ARG A 259 -13.29 -31.12 -20.25
N ARG A 260 -14.04 -30.12 -20.68
CA ARG A 260 -13.49 -28.91 -21.32
C ARG A 260 -12.87 -28.03 -20.25
N PHE A 261 -11.69 -27.49 -20.54
CA PHE A 261 -11.01 -26.55 -19.67
C PHE A 261 -11.87 -25.30 -19.44
N ILE A 262 -11.97 -24.86 -18.19
CA ILE A 262 -12.63 -23.61 -17.80
C ILE A 262 -11.58 -22.60 -17.34
N ARG A 263 -10.77 -22.96 -16.34
CA ARG A 263 -9.74 -22.09 -15.75
C ARG A 263 -8.75 -22.89 -14.90
N MET A 264 -7.66 -22.24 -14.51
CA MET A 264 -6.76 -22.71 -13.46
C MET A 264 -7.13 -22.13 -12.10
N ASP A 265 -7.22 -22.99 -11.10
CA ASP A 265 -7.28 -22.58 -9.69
C ASP A 265 -5.90 -22.83 -9.05
N TYR A 266 -5.43 -21.89 -8.22
CA TYR A 266 -4.10 -21.91 -7.62
C TYR A 266 -4.17 -22.17 -6.11
N PHE A 267 -3.33 -23.07 -5.62
CA PHE A 267 -3.32 -23.49 -4.23
C PHE A 267 -2.30 -22.68 -3.42
N LYS A 268 -2.79 -21.67 -2.70
CA LYS A 268 -1.98 -20.76 -1.86
C LYS A 268 -0.98 -21.50 -0.96
N ASP A 269 -1.42 -22.51 -0.21
CA ASP A 269 -0.56 -23.22 0.74
C ASP A 269 0.56 -24.02 0.04
N GLN A 270 0.25 -24.63 -1.11
CA GLN A 270 1.21 -25.41 -1.89
C GLN A 270 2.22 -24.52 -2.58
N TYR A 271 1.76 -23.38 -3.12
CA TYR A 271 2.61 -22.32 -3.63
C TYR A 271 3.58 -21.82 -2.55
N ILE A 272 3.08 -21.48 -1.35
CA ILE A 272 3.94 -21.01 -0.25
C ILE A 272 4.99 -22.06 0.13
N LYS A 273 4.56 -23.32 0.34
CA LYS A 273 5.47 -24.40 0.74
C LYS A 273 6.50 -24.71 -0.35
N GLY A 274 6.06 -24.81 -1.60
CA GLY A 274 6.90 -25.11 -2.75
C GLY A 274 7.91 -24.00 -3.05
N THR A 275 7.49 -22.73 -3.04
CA THR A 275 8.42 -21.60 -3.24
C THR A 275 9.45 -21.52 -2.11
N LYS A 276 9.05 -21.73 -0.83
CA LYS A 276 10.02 -21.82 0.28
C LYS A 276 11.02 -22.95 0.07
N TYR A 277 10.55 -24.10 -0.40
CA TYR A 277 11.40 -25.24 -0.71
C TYR A 277 12.43 -24.90 -1.80
N ILE A 278 12.00 -24.31 -2.93
CA ILE A 278 12.92 -23.94 -4.02
C ILE A 278 14.01 -22.99 -3.49
N LYS A 279 13.63 -21.94 -2.74
CA LYS A 279 14.60 -21.01 -2.14
C LYS A 279 15.63 -21.74 -1.28
N GLN A 280 15.19 -22.66 -0.42
CA GLN A 280 16.09 -23.41 0.45
C GLN A 280 16.98 -24.40 -0.32
N ALA A 281 16.43 -25.04 -1.36
CA ALA A 281 17.17 -25.97 -2.21
C ALA A 281 18.31 -25.23 -2.94
N LEU A 282 18.01 -24.08 -3.55
CA LEU A 282 19.02 -23.27 -4.27
C LEU A 282 20.12 -22.75 -3.34
N LYS A 283 19.78 -22.32 -2.11
CA LYS A 283 20.78 -21.95 -1.09
C LYS A 283 21.78 -23.07 -0.78
N ASN A 284 21.33 -24.31 -0.93
CA ASN A 284 22.14 -25.50 -0.71
C ASN A 284 22.79 -26.03 -1.99
N GLY A 285 22.73 -25.28 -3.11
CA GLY A 285 23.28 -25.70 -4.41
C GLY A 285 22.46 -26.80 -5.10
N ILE A 286 21.18 -26.97 -4.75
CA ILE A 286 20.35 -28.08 -5.23
C ILE A 286 19.37 -27.60 -6.29
N PRO A 287 19.44 -28.11 -7.55
CA PRO A 287 18.46 -27.79 -8.59
C PRO A 287 17.11 -28.46 -8.31
N VAL A 288 16.03 -27.88 -8.84
CA VAL A 288 14.66 -28.34 -8.57
C VAL A 288 13.88 -28.53 -9.86
N THR A 289 13.33 -29.73 -10.10
CA THR A 289 12.39 -29.94 -11.20
C THR A 289 11.04 -29.29 -10.89
N VAL A 290 10.49 -28.59 -11.88
CA VAL A 290 9.12 -28.08 -11.85
C VAL A 290 8.36 -28.50 -13.09
N GLY A 291 7.08 -28.80 -12.92
CA GLY A 291 6.13 -28.92 -14.02
C GLY A 291 5.54 -27.56 -14.36
N VAL A 292 5.41 -27.28 -15.64
CA VAL A 292 4.82 -26.05 -16.16
C VAL A 292 3.72 -26.36 -17.17
N ASP A 293 2.69 -25.53 -17.17
CA ASP A 293 1.77 -25.36 -18.28
C ASP A 293 2.38 -24.33 -19.26
N ASN A 294 2.41 -24.66 -20.54
CA ASN A 294 2.94 -23.81 -21.61
C ASN A 294 1.92 -23.50 -22.72
N HIS A 295 0.63 -23.79 -22.48
CA HIS A 295 -0.43 -23.58 -23.46
C HIS A 295 -1.46 -22.53 -23.01
N VAL A 296 -2.13 -21.93 -24.00
CA VAL A 296 -3.28 -21.03 -23.75
C VAL A 296 -4.55 -21.83 -23.42
N GLU A 297 -4.66 -23.04 -23.98
CA GLU A 297 -5.71 -24.01 -23.67
C GLU A 297 -5.03 -25.30 -23.18
N ILE A 298 -5.28 -25.69 -21.92
CA ILE A 298 -4.60 -26.82 -21.30
C ILE A 298 -4.96 -28.14 -21.99
N THR A 299 -3.98 -28.70 -22.68
CA THR A 299 -4.05 -30.03 -23.29
C THR A 299 -3.64 -31.07 -22.24
N PRO A 300 -4.39 -32.16 -22.04
CA PRO A 300 -4.03 -33.14 -21.02
C PRO A 300 -2.90 -34.05 -21.52
N GLY A 301 -1.63 -33.64 -21.34
CA GLY A 301 -0.47 -34.49 -21.59
C GLY A 301 -0.11 -35.40 -20.41
N ASN A 302 -0.05 -34.83 -19.19
CA ASN A 302 0.37 -35.56 -17.98
C ASN A 302 -0.82 -35.98 -17.07
N PRO A 303 -0.62 -36.97 -16.17
CA PRO A 303 -1.69 -37.46 -15.29
C PRO A 303 -2.30 -36.42 -14.34
N ASP A 304 -1.59 -35.33 -14.06
CA ASP A 304 -2.09 -34.20 -13.27
C ASP A 304 -2.96 -33.23 -14.08
N LEU A 305 -3.11 -33.49 -15.39
CA LEU A 305 -3.95 -32.76 -16.36
C LEU A 305 -3.67 -31.25 -16.39
N THR A 306 -2.48 -30.85 -15.96
CA THR A 306 -2.05 -29.45 -15.81
C THR A 306 -0.62 -29.22 -16.25
N THR A 307 0.29 -30.15 -15.99
CA THR A 307 1.67 -30.05 -16.47
C THR A 307 1.74 -30.52 -17.91
N ASP A 308 2.37 -29.74 -18.78
CA ASP A 308 2.63 -30.12 -20.18
C ASP A 308 4.12 -30.23 -20.48
N HIS A 309 4.94 -29.54 -19.70
CA HIS A 309 6.39 -29.54 -19.84
C HIS A 309 7.08 -29.56 -18.48
N PHE A 310 8.30 -30.06 -18.45
CA PHE A 310 9.15 -30.04 -17.26
C PHE A 310 10.42 -29.25 -17.55
N VAL A 311 10.77 -28.37 -16.61
CA VAL A 311 11.99 -27.56 -16.62
C VAL A 311 12.72 -27.66 -15.28
N VAL A 312 13.95 -27.18 -15.22
CA VAL A 312 14.75 -27.19 -13.97
C VAL A 312 14.98 -25.77 -13.49
N ILE A 313 14.60 -25.49 -12.25
CA ILE A 313 14.98 -24.27 -11.55
C ILE A 313 16.43 -24.39 -11.11
N VAL A 314 17.25 -23.42 -11.53
CA VAL A 314 18.71 -23.43 -11.34
C VAL A 314 19.23 -22.22 -10.60
N GLY A 315 18.46 -21.15 -10.46
CA GLY A 315 18.92 -19.94 -9.79
C GLY A 315 17.77 -19.08 -9.32
N MET A 316 18.09 -18.01 -8.61
CA MET A 316 17.07 -17.05 -8.16
C MET A 316 17.66 -15.65 -8.03
N GLY A 317 16.82 -14.64 -8.18
CA GLY A 317 17.23 -13.25 -8.03
C GLY A 317 16.07 -12.27 -8.09
N THR A 318 16.41 -11.01 -8.23
CA THR A 318 15.48 -9.89 -8.33
C THR A 318 15.94 -8.95 -9.44
N ASP A 319 15.00 -8.46 -10.24
CA ASP A 319 15.22 -7.40 -11.23
C ASP A 319 14.07 -6.39 -11.21
N GLU A 320 13.99 -5.47 -12.18
CA GLU A 320 12.91 -4.47 -12.23
C GLU A 320 11.48 -5.06 -12.36
N LYS A 321 11.34 -6.32 -12.79
CA LYS A 321 10.05 -7.03 -12.88
C LYS A 321 9.70 -7.77 -11.59
N GLY A 322 10.68 -7.96 -10.70
CA GLY A 322 10.49 -8.50 -9.36
C GLY A 322 11.32 -9.75 -9.08
N ASN A 323 10.91 -10.50 -8.06
CA ASN A 323 11.59 -11.73 -7.66
C ASN A 323 11.31 -12.86 -8.65
N TYR A 324 12.36 -13.52 -9.12
CA TYR A 324 12.27 -14.59 -10.09
C TYR A 324 13.12 -15.80 -9.73
N PHE A 325 12.66 -16.96 -10.18
CA PHE A 325 13.51 -18.13 -10.35
C PHE A 325 14.01 -18.19 -11.79
N HIS A 326 15.30 -18.44 -11.95
CA HIS A 326 15.90 -18.72 -13.25
C HIS A 326 15.77 -20.22 -13.55
N PHE A 327 15.36 -20.56 -14.77
CA PHE A 327 15.15 -21.94 -15.18
C PHE A 327 15.93 -22.29 -16.44
N TYR A 328 16.31 -23.57 -16.54
CA TYR A 328 16.79 -24.17 -17.77
C TYR A 328 15.65 -24.89 -18.47
N ASP A 329 15.38 -24.48 -19.71
CA ASP A 329 14.41 -25.11 -20.58
C ASP A 329 15.09 -26.17 -21.45
N ASN A 330 15.01 -27.42 -21.01
CA ASN A 330 15.58 -28.54 -21.73
C ASN A 330 14.97 -28.76 -23.11
N ALA A 331 13.85 -28.12 -23.48
CA ALA A 331 13.29 -28.25 -24.83
C ALA A 331 14.06 -27.47 -25.92
N ASP A 332 15.04 -26.65 -25.52
CA ASP A 332 15.78 -25.81 -26.46
C ASP A 332 17.30 -25.88 -26.25
N SER A 333 18.03 -26.36 -27.25
CA SER A 333 19.49 -26.49 -27.15
C SER A 333 20.27 -25.19 -27.33
N ARG A 334 19.62 -24.10 -27.78
CA ARG A 334 20.26 -22.81 -28.03
C ARG A 334 19.93 -21.78 -26.96
N SER A 335 18.66 -21.73 -26.56
CA SER A 335 18.14 -20.74 -25.62
C SER A 335 17.69 -21.36 -24.30
N GLY A 336 17.91 -22.67 -24.10
CA GLY A 336 17.52 -23.37 -22.88
C GLY A 336 18.17 -22.81 -21.62
N THR A 337 19.40 -22.32 -21.71
CA THR A 337 20.18 -21.72 -20.62
C THR A 337 20.11 -20.18 -20.60
N SER A 338 19.27 -19.57 -21.44
CA SER A 338 19.19 -18.12 -21.56
C SER A 338 18.83 -17.44 -20.25
N LEU A 339 19.55 -16.38 -19.87
CA LEU A 339 19.26 -15.54 -18.71
C LEU A 339 17.84 -14.92 -18.74
N ASN A 340 17.17 -14.91 -19.90
CA ASN A 340 15.80 -14.44 -20.04
C ASN A 340 14.76 -15.46 -19.53
N ASN A 341 15.13 -16.72 -19.34
CA ASN A 341 14.26 -17.77 -18.81
C ASN A 341 14.02 -17.54 -17.31
N LYS A 342 12.99 -16.75 -16.99
CA LYS A 342 12.65 -16.33 -15.63
C LYS A 342 11.18 -16.62 -15.31
N LEU A 343 10.93 -17.27 -14.18
CA LEU A 343 9.61 -17.50 -13.60
C LEU A 343 9.43 -16.54 -12.42
N TYR A 344 8.57 -15.54 -12.58
CA TYR A 344 8.32 -14.51 -11.58
C TYR A 344 7.30 -14.95 -10.54
N CYS A 345 7.49 -14.43 -9.33
CA CYS A 345 6.56 -14.57 -8.22
C CYS A 345 5.33 -13.69 -8.44
N VAL A 346 4.17 -14.28 -8.79
CA VAL A 346 2.89 -13.56 -8.99
C VAL A 346 1.98 -13.77 -7.78
N CYS A 347 2.24 -12.97 -6.76
CA CYS A 347 1.81 -13.19 -5.37
C CYS A 347 0.31 -13.03 -5.18
N LYS A 348 -0.30 -12.07 -5.90
CA LYS A 348 -1.75 -11.84 -5.88
C LYS A 348 -2.53 -13.08 -6.32
N GLU A 349 -1.95 -13.87 -7.20
CA GLU A 349 -2.56 -15.05 -7.81
C GLU A 349 -2.02 -16.37 -7.22
N ASN A 350 -1.05 -16.30 -6.30
CA ASN A 350 -0.38 -17.47 -5.71
C ASN A 350 0.25 -18.41 -6.76
N LYS A 351 0.91 -17.85 -7.77
CA LYS A 351 1.55 -18.63 -8.84
C LYS A 351 2.97 -18.16 -9.14
N LEU A 352 3.73 -19.03 -9.80
CA LEU A 352 4.99 -18.68 -10.45
C LEU A 352 4.75 -18.71 -11.95
N ALA A 353 5.04 -17.60 -12.64
CA ALA A 353 4.82 -17.51 -14.08
C ALA A 353 5.83 -16.59 -14.77
N GLY A 354 6.15 -16.86 -16.02
CA GLY A 354 7.02 -16.01 -16.82
C GLY A 354 7.24 -16.57 -18.22
N SER A 355 7.86 -15.78 -19.09
CA SER A 355 8.06 -16.16 -20.49
C SER A 355 9.41 -16.85 -20.70
N THR A 356 9.43 -17.78 -21.65
CA THR A 356 10.67 -18.29 -22.24
C THR A 356 11.37 -17.20 -23.06
N ASP A 357 12.64 -17.42 -23.40
CA ASP A 357 13.36 -16.54 -24.32
C ASP A 357 12.63 -16.45 -25.69
N PRO A 358 12.38 -15.24 -26.25
CA PRO A 358 11.74 -15.08 -27.54
C PRO A 358 12.48 -15.73 -28.72
N LEU A 359 13.78 -15.96 -28.58
CA LEU A 359 14.62 -16.65 -29.56
C LEU A 359 14.59 -18.18 -29.38
N SER A 360 13.89 -18.69 -28.37
CA SER A 360 13.69 -20.13 -28.21
C SER A 360 12.86 -20.67 -29.38
N ARG A 361 13.34 -21.74 -30.01
CA ARG A 361 12.65 -22.50 -31.05
C ARG A 361 11.47 -23.30 -30.51
N TYR A 362 11.54 -23.73 -29.24
CA TYR A 362 10.45 -24.46 -28.59
C TYR A 362 9.48 -23.50 -27.91
N GLY A 363 10.01 -22.65 -27.03
CA GLY A 363 9.23 -21.74 -26.21
C GLY A 363 8.76 -20.51 -26.97
N GLY A 364 9.60 -19.88 -27.81
CA GLY A 364 9.22 -18.72 -28.63
C GLY A 364 8.57 -17.56 -27.87
N GLY A 365 8.88 -17.36 -26.58
CA GLY A 365 8.21 -16.36 -25.74
C GLY A 365 6.92 -16.81 -25.06
N LEU A 366 6.55 -18.10 -25.17
CA LEU A 366 5.41 -18.69 -24.46
C LEU A 366 5.52 -18.44 -22.96
N THR A 367 4.37 -18.19 -22.35
CA THR A 367 4.24 -18.03 -20.89
C THR A 367 4.17 -19.40 -20.26
N TYR A 368 5.08 -19.66 -19.33
CA TYR A 368 5.10 -20.84 -18.49
C TYR A 368 4.46 -20.50 -17.16
N THR A 369 3.53 -21.34 -16.69
CA THR A 369 2.97 -21.25 -15.34
C THR A 369 3.29 -22.52 -14.58
N VAL A 370 3.92 -22.41 -13.41
CA VAL A 370 4.27 -23.58 -12.60
C VAL A 370 3.02 -24.23 -12.01
N THR A 371 2.85 -25.50 -12.31
CA THR A 371 1.73 -26.34 -11.88
C THR A 371 2.15 -27.34 -10.80
N SER A 372 3.41 -27.77 -10.81
CA SER A 372 3.96 -28.66 -9.79
C SER A 372 5.42 -28.36 -9.46
N ILE A 373 5.78 -28.50 -8.18
CA ILE A 373 7.17 -28.37 -7.69
C ILE A 373 7.57 -29.71 -7.07
N ARG A 374 8.70 -30.27 -7.52
CA ARG A 374 9.15 -31.60 -7.12
C ARG A 374 10.41 -31.48 -6.29
N THR A 375 10.36 -31.99 -5.06
CA THR A 375 11.55 -31.97 -4.20
C THR A 375 12.68 -32.80 -4.81
N SER A 376 13.91 -32.43 -4.51
CA SER A 376 15.15 -33.10 -4.88
C SER A 376 15.79 -33.70 -3.63
N ILE A 377 16.24 -34.94 -3.73
CA ILE A 377 16.93 -35.69 -2.68
C ILE A 377 18.28 -36.16 -3.20
N LYS A 378 19.28 -36.23 -2.32
CA LYS A 378 20.61 -36.73 -2.66
C LYS A 378 20.52 -38.20 -3.08
N LYS A 379 21.27 -38.58 -4.12
CA LYS A 379 21.36 -39.96 -4.58
C LYS A 379 22.09 -40.88 -3.61
#